data_AF-A0A6G0VPM6-F1
#
_entry.id   AF-A0A6G0VPM6-F1
#
_cell.length_a   1.000
_cell.length_b   1.000
_cell.length_c   1.000
_cell.angle_alpha   90.00
_cell.angle_beta   90.00
_cell.angle_gamma   90.00
#
_symmetry.space_group_name_H-M   'P 1'
#
loop_
_entity.id
_entity.type
_entity.pdbx_description
1 polymer ?
#
loop_
_entity_poly.entity_id
_entity_poly.type
_entity_poly.pdbx_seq_one_letter_code
_entity_poly.pdbx_strand_id
1 'polypeptide(L)'
;MDVNANKISKRERGPNWEEDEKTIFFHCYQNVAKVLEDPKKDFNTNSQKIQAWLNLMDNFNAHFNVKKREVKNLNKFWESEKAKSRKAFITERNARLGTGGGCLQKLPQPQDPAVEELIGRPHIVEWTNTFDSDSVAILNLNESVMDNTTLGQ
;
A
#
# COMPACT_ATOMS: atom_id res chain seq x y z
N MET A 1 3.87 4.49 56.59
CA MET A 1 4.95 4.78 55.63
C MET A 1 4.41 4.38 54.27
N ASP A 2 3.74 5.30 53.59
CA ASP A 2 2.97 4.98 52.40
C ASP A 2 3.86 5.09 51.16
N VAL A 3 4.13 3.93 50.55
CA VAL A 3 4.91 3.78 49.34
C VAL A 3 4.15 4.37 48.15
N ASN A 4 4.72 5.42 47.58
CA ASN A 4 4.25 6.21 46.45
C ASN A 4 3.89 5.33 45.24
N ALA A 5 2.59 5.24 44.94
CA ALA A 5 2.08 4.56 43.77
C ALA A 5 2.49 5.33 42.50
N ASN A 6 3.44 4.77 41.74
CA ASN A 6 3.93 5.30 40.49
C ASN A 6 2.80 5.29 39.44
N LYS A 7 2.12 6.43 39.32
CA LYS A 7 0.97 6.64 38.43
C LYS A 7 1.50 6.72 36.99
N ILE A 8 1.60 5.58 36.31
CA ILE A 8 1.95 5.50 34.89
C ILE A 8 0.90 6.30 34.10
N SER A 9 1.27 7.49 33.64
CA SER A 9 0.39 8.32 32.81
C SER A 9 0.11 7.58 31.49
N LYS A 10 -1.17 7.45 31.15
CA LYS A 10 -1.59 6.91 29.84
C LYS A 10 -1.02 7.84 28.77
N ARG A 11 -0.32 7.28 27.77
CA ARG A 11 0.20 8.06 26.64
C ARG A 11 -0.96 8.81 25.97
N GLU A 12 -0.83 10.12 25.90
CA GLU A 12 -1.75 10.95 25.13
C GLU A 12 -1.68 10.55 23.66
N ARG A 13 -2.85 10.43 23.02
CA ARG A 13 -2.93 10.13 21.60
C ARG A 13 -2.51 11.37 20.83
N GLY A 14 -1.64 11.18 19.83
CA GLY A 14 -1.28 12.26 18.92
C GLY A 14 -2.50 12.79 18.14
N PRO A 15 -2.42 14.03 17.63
CA PRO A 15 -3.49 14.63 16.85
C PRO A 15 -3.82 13.78 15.61
N ASN A 16 -5.12 13.67 15.32
CA ASN A 16 -5.61 12.96 14.13
C ASN A 16 -5.11 13.62 12.84
N TRP A 17 -5.05 12.84 11.75
CA TRP A 17 -4.72 13.34 10.42
C TRP A 17 -5.98 13.87 9.75
N GLU A 18 -5.99 15.16 9.42
CA GLU A 18 -7.04 15.81 8.65
C GLU A 18 -6.85 15.55 7.14
N GLU A 19 -7.92 15.67 6.35
CA GLU A 19 -7.87 15.34 4.92
C GLU A 19 -6.87 16.22 4.16
N ASP A 20 -6.87 17.53 4.42
CA ASP A 20 -5.93 18.48 3.84
C ASP A 20 -4.47 18.12 4.17
N GLU A 21 -4.21 17.67 5.40
CA GLU A 21 -2.88 17.21 5.82
C GLU A 21 -2.44 15.99 5.00
N LYS A 22 -3.37 15.07 4.66
CA LYS A 22 -3.04 13.91 3.83
C LYS A 22 -2.71 14.32 2.40
N THR A 23 -3.50 15.20 1.80
CA THR A 23 -3.26 15.68 0.43
C THR A 23 -1.89 16.36 0.32
N ILE A 24 -1.55 17.23 1.28
CA ILE A 24 -0.24 17.88 1.35
C ILE A 24 0.86 16.83 1.53
N PHE A 25 0.66 15.85 2.42
CA PHE A 25 1.62 14.77 2.63
C PHE A 25 1.93 14.03 1.33
N PHE A 26 0.90 13.59 0.59
CA PHE A 26 1.10 12.84 -0.65
C PHE A 26 1.80 13.69 -1.72
N HIS A 27 1.46 14.96 -1.83
CA HIS A 27 2.15 15.89 -2.73
C HIS A 27 3.64 16.03 -2.39
N CYS A 28 3.98 16.23 -1.11
CA CYS A 28 5.38 16.30 -0.69
C CYS A 28 6.09 14.94 -0.89
N TYR A 29 5.38 13.84 -0.65
CA TYR A 29 5.93 12.49 -0.76
C TYR A 29 6.31 12.13 -2.21
N GLN A 30 5.51 12.51 -3.20
CA GLN A 30 5.81 12.28 -4.62
C GLN A 30 7.20 12.77 -5.03
N ASN A 31 7.66 13.88 -4.45
CA ASN A 31 8.99 14.45 -4.73
C ASN A 31 10.15 13.60 -4.20
N VAL A 32 9.93 12.84 -3.13
CA VAL A 32 10.96 12.01 -2.47
C VAL A 32 10.76 10.51 -2.68
N ALA A 33 9.63 10.10 -3.29
CA ALA A 33 9.22 8.72 -3.47
C ALA A 33 10.29 7.86 -4.14
N LYS A 34 10.96 8.39 -5.17
CA LYS A 34 12.02 7.70 -5.91
C LYS A 34 13.17 7.24 -5.01
N VAL A 35 13.51 8.03 -3.99
CA VAL A 35 14.61 7.71 -3.06
C VAL A 35 14.12 6.78 -1.94
N LEU A 36 12.89 7.00 -1.45
CA LEU A 36 12.33 6.24 -0.33
C LEU A 36 11.96 4.81 -0.73
N GLU A 37 11.38 4.63 -1.91
CA GLU A 37 10.94 3.33 -2.44
C GLU A 37 12.03 2.60 -3.26
N ASP A 38 13.26 3.13 -3.32
CA ASP A 38 14.38 2.41 -3.95
C ASP A 38 14.69 1.12 -3.17
N PRO A 39 14.60 -0.07 -3.78
CA PRO A 39 14.87 -1.34 -3.10
C PRO A 39 16.36 -1.55 -2.76
N LYS A 40 17.28 -0.74 -3.32
CA LYS A 40 18.71 -0.85 -3.06
C LYS A 40 19.05 -0.57 -1.60
N LYS A 41 19.98 -1.37 -1.06
CA LYS A 41 20.45 -1.29 0.33
C LYS A 41 21.96 -1.04 0.37
N ASP A 42 22.38 0.14 -0.12
CA ASP A 42 23.76 0.58 0.02
C ASP A 42 23.90 1.53 1.22
N PHE A 43 25.11 1.63 1.80
CA PHE A 43 25.37 2.53 2.94
C PHE A 43 24.99 3.98 2.62
N ASN A 44 25.30 4.43 1.41
CA ASN A 44 24.94 5.78 0.93
C ASN A 44 23.41 5.95 0.80
N THR A 45 22.70 4.90 0.39
CA THR A 45 21.23 4.91 0.22
C THR A 45 20.51 5.08 1.55
N ASN A 46 21.02 4.53 2.66
CA ASN A 46 20.43 4.76 3.98
C ASN A 46 20.50 6.22 4.40
N SER A 47 21.67 6.86 4.21
CA SER A 47 21.83 8.29 4.48
C SER A 47 20.89 9.13 3.62
N GLN A 48 20.79 8.81 2.33
CA GLN A 48 19.89 9.49 1.40
C GLN A 48 18.41 9.34 1.80
N LYS A 49 17.98 8.15 2.24
CA LYS A 49 16.62 7.93 2.73
C LYS A 49 16.32 8.75 3.99
N ILE A 50 17.27 8.85 4.91
CA ILE A 50 17.13 9.69 6.11
C ILE A 50 16.99 11.16 5.71
N GLN A 51 17.84 11.65 4.81
CA GLN A 51 17.76 13.03 4.30
C GLN A 51 16.45 13.28 3.55
N ALA A 52 15.97 12.32 2.76
CA ALA A 52 14.69 12.42 2.06
C ALA A 52 13.51 12.56 3.04
N TRP A 53 13.53 11.82 4.15
CA TRP A 53 12.53 11.97 5.20
C TRP A 53 12.59 13.32 5.93
N LEU A 54 13.79 13.86 6.17
CA LEU A 54 13.96 15.18 6.76
C LEU A 54 13.46 16.27 5.81
N ASN A 55 13.83 16.20 4.52
CA ASN A 55 13.33 17.12 3.51
C ASN A 55 11.80 17.05 3.38
N LEU A 56 11.22 15.85 3.46
CA LEU A 56 9.77 15.68 3.48
C LEU A 56 9.15 16.37 4.69
N MET A 57 9.74 16.18 5.87
CA MET A 57 9.28 16.80 7.11
C MET A 57 9.33 18.32 7.05
N ASP A 58 10.42 18.88 6.54
CA ASP A 58 10.60 20.33 6.45
C ASP A 58 9.62 20.96 5.47
N ASN A 59 9.44 20.34 4.29
CA ASN A 59 8.42 20.78 3.32
C ASN A 59 7.01 20.68 3.91
N PHE A 60 6.68 19.56 4.57
CA PHE A 60 5.38 19.38 5.21
C PHE A 60 5.13 20.46 6.25
N ASN A 61 6.05 20.64 7.20
CA ASN A 61 5.94 21.59 8.29
C ASN A 61 6.00 23.07 7.85
N ALA A 62 6.43 23.35 6.62
CA ALA A 62 6.39 24.70 6.03
C ALA A 62 4.98 25.13 5.61
N HIS A 63 4.04 24.19 5.43
CA HIS A 63 2.66 24.51 5.09
C HIS A 63 1.90 25.06 6.32
N PHE A 64 1.12 26.13 6.11
CA PHE A 64 0.36 26.77 7.19
C PHE A 64 -0.79 25.91 7.73
N ASN A 65 -1.38 25.05 6.90
CA ASN A 65 -2.58 24.26 7.23
C ASN A 65 -2.26 22.89 7.85
N VAL A 66 -1.03 22.67 8.33
CA VAL A 66 -0.64 21.38 8.92
C VAL A 66 -0.17 21.51 10.35
N LYS A 67 -0.40 20.46 11.15
CA LYS A 67 0.19 20.37 12.49
C LYS A 67 1.64 19.92 12.34
N LYS A 68 2.55 20.58 13.04
CA LYS A 68 3.98 20.23 13.02
C LYS A 68 4.17 18.79 13.50
N ARG A 69 4.78 17.95 12.68
CA ARG A 69 5.00 16.52 12.95
C ARG A 69 6.46 16.15 12.77
N GLU A 70 6.90 15.14 13.52
CA GLU A 70 8.23 14.55 13.37
C GLU A 70 8.25 13.49 12.27
N VAL A 71 9.45 13.20 11.75
CA VAL A 71 9.70 12.11 10.78
C VAL A 71 9.06 10.79 11.21
N LYS A 72 9.10 10.44 12.51
CA LYS A 72 8.50 9.20 13.03
C LYS A 72 7.00 9.13 12.78
N ASN A 73 6.30 10.25 12.89
CA ASN A 73 4.86 10.33 12.67
C ASN A 73 4.53 10.21 11.18
N LEU A 74 5.31 10.86 10.32
CA LEU A 74 5.20 10.81 8.86
C LEU A 74 5.42 9.38 8.33
N ASN A 75 6.46 8.71 8.82
CA ASN A 75 6.75 7.33 8.46
C ASN A 75 5.61 6.39 8.91
N LYS A 76 5.15 6.51 10.16
CA LYS A 76 4.03 5.70 10.66
C LYS A 76 2.74 5.94 9.86
N PHE A 77 2.48 7.17 9.45
CA PHE A 77 1.36 7.51 8.59
C PHE A 77 1.49 6.79 7.24
N TRP A 78 2.64 6.90 6.57
CA TRP A 78 2.91 6.23 5.30
C TRP A 78 2.70 4.70 5.38
N GLU A 79 3.26 4.05 6.41
CA GLU A 79 3.08 2.60 6.59
C GLU A 79 1.61 2.22 6.82
N SER A 80 0.86 3.06 7.53
CA SER A 80 -0.56 2.86 7.76
C SER A 80 -1.37 3.00 6.46
N GLU A 81 -1.05 4.00 5.62
CA GLU A 81 -1.70 4.19 4.32
C GLU A 81 -1.36 3.06 3.34
N LYS A 82 -0.11 2.59 3.32
CA LYS A 82 0.29 1.38 2.57
C LYS A 82 -0.50 0.15 3.00
N ALA A 83 -0.67 -0.05 4.32
CA ALA A 83 -1.44 -1.17 4.84
C ALA A 83 -2.92 -1.09 4.46
N LYS A 84 -3.52 0.11 4.50
CA LYS A 84 -4.91 0.35 4.06
C LYS A 84 -5.09 0.03 2.59
N SER A 85 -4.20 0.53 1.73
CA SER A 85 -4.21 0.26 0.29
C SER A 85 -4.16 -1.24 0.00
N ARG A 86 -3.21 -1.97 0.59
CA ARG A 86 -3.11 -3.43 0.44
C ARG A 86 -4.38 -4.16 0.91
N LYS A 87 -4.97 -3.72 2.03
CA LYS A 87 -6.21 -4.31 2.54
C LYS A 87 -7.39 -4.07 1.60
N ALA A 88 -7.49 -2.87 1.02
CA ALA A 88 -8.51 -2.55 0.03
C ALA A 88 -8.39 -3.47 -1.18
N PHE A 89 -7.17 -3.64 -1.70
CA PHE A 89 -6.89 -4.53 -2.83
C PHE A 89 -7.24 -6.00 -2.55
N ILE A 90 -6.83 -6.53 -1.38
CA ILE A 90 -7.15 -7.91 -0.99
C ILE A 90 -8.67 -8.09 -0.83
N THR A 91 -9.35 -7.11 -0.23
CA THR A 91 -10.81 -7.14 -0.07
C THR A 91 -11.51 -7.16 -1.43
N GLU A 92 -11.09 -6.29 -2.36
CA GLU A 92 -11.62 -6.26 -3.73
C GLU A 92 -11.39 -7.59 -4.47
N ARG A 93 -10.16 -8.11 -4.43
CA ARG A 93 -9.81 -9.40 -5.04
C ARG A 93 -10.67 -10.53 -4.46
N ASN A 94 -10.80 -10.60 -3.15
CA ASN A 94 -11.59 -11.64 -2.48
C ASN A 94 -13.09 -11.50 -2.79
N ALA A 95 -13.62 -10.28 -2.84
CA ALA A 95 -15.00 -10.04 -3.24
C ALA A 95 -15.27 -10.49 -4.69
N ARG A 96 -14.28 -10.33 -5.59
CA ARG A 96 -14.37 -10.78 -6.99
C ARG A 96 -14.26 -12.30 -7.15
N LEU A 97 -13.39 -12.94 -6.35
CA LEU A 97 -13.15 -14.39 -6.41
C LEU A 97 -14.16 -15.21 -5.59
N GLY A 98 -14.89 -14.59 -4.67
CA GLY A 98 -15.90 -15.25 -3.86
C GLY A 98 -17.11 -15.66 -4.70
N THR A 99 -17.19 -16.93 -5.08
CA THR A 99 -18.33 -17.52 -5.81
C THR A 99 -19.36 -18.20 -4.90
N GLY A 100 -19.22 -18.09 -3.58
CA GLY A 100 -20.07 -18.76 -2.60
C GLY A 100 -21.34 -17.99 -2.24
N GLY A 101 -22.29 -17.83 -3.18
CA GLY A 101 -23.73 -17.55 -2.96
C GLY A 101 -24.17 -16.43 -1.99
N GLY A 102 -23.25 -15.63 -1.45
CA GLY A 102 -23.50 -14.60 -0.45
C GLY A 102 -23.79 -13.23 -1.07
N CYS A 103 -24.40 -12.34 -0.29
CA CYS A 103 -24.69 -10.97 -0.70
C CYS A 103 -23.39 -10.25 -1.14
N LEU A 104 -23.49 -9.48 -2.23
CA LEU A 104 -22.40 -8.65 -2.75
C LEU A 104 -21.77 -7.83 -1.60
N GLN A 105 -20.50 -8.08 -1.32
CA GLN A 105 -19.77 -7.28 -0.35
C GLN A 105 -19.57 -5.88 -0.91
N LYS A 106 -19.94 -4.85 -0.12
CA LYS A 106 -19.72 -3.46 -0.50
C LYS A 106 -18.22 -3.25 -0.74
N LEU A 107 -17.86 -2.94 -1.98
CA LEU A 107 -16.48 -2.62 -2.34
C LEU A 107 -15.97 -1.50 -1.41
N PRO A 108 -14.74 -1.61 -0.88
CA PRO A 108 -14.14 -0.50 -0.16
C PRO A 108 -14.14 0.74 -1.06
N GLN A 109 -14.42 1.92 -0.48
CA GLN A 109 -14.27 3.16 -1.24
C GLN A 109 -12.84 3.22 -1.79
N PRO A 110 -12.66 3.63 -3.06
CA PRO A 110 -11.34 3.88 -3.61
C PRO A 110 -10.58 4.82 -2.67
N GLN A 111 -9.36 4.45 -2.29
CA GLN A 111 -8.42 5.40 -1.72
C GLN A 111 -8.16 6.49 -2.77
N ASP A 112 -7.66 7.65 -2.37
CA ASP A 112 -7.26 8.69 -3.33
C ASP A 112 -6.42 8.06 -4.46
N PRO A 113 -6.82 8.20 -5.73
CA PRO A 113 -6.17 7.51 -6.85
C PRO A 113 -4.68 7.82 -6.96
N ALA A 114 -4.24 9.00 -6.50
CA ALA A 114 -2.81 9.35 -6.45
C ALA A 114 -2.02 8.45 -5.49
N VAL A 115 -2.68 7.97 -4.43
CA VAL A 115 -2.11 7.07 -3.43
C VAL A 115 -2.03 5.65 -3.96
N GLU A 116 -3.06 5.21 -4.71
CA GLU A 116 -3.06 3.89 -5.34
C GLU A 116 -1.99 3.78 -6.44
N GLU A 117 -1.80 4.84 -7.23
CA GLU A 117 -0.73 4.92 -8.23
C GLU A 117 0.66 4.88 -7.57
N LEU A 118 0.84 5.63 -6.49
CA LEU A 118 2.12 5.74 -5.78
C LEU A 118 2.52 4.45 -5.06
N ILE A 119 1.56 3.73 -4.46
CA ILE A 119 1.83 2.47 -3.75
C ILE A 119 2.02 1.31 -4.75
N GLY A 120 1.34 1.39 -5.89
CA GLY A 120 1.29 0.32 -6.87
C GLY A 120 0.42 -0.85 -6.42
N ARG A 121 -0.18 -1.54 -7.40
CA ARG A 121 -0.91 -2.79 -7.12
C ARG A 121 0.10 -3.84 -6.66
N PRO A 122 -0.12 -4.51 -5.51
CA PRO A 122 0.79 -5.58 -5.10
C PRO A 122 0.81 -6.65 -6.19
N HIS A 123 2.01 -6.99 -6.65
CA HIS A 123 2.19 -8.09 -7.58
C HIS A 123 1.96 -9.41 -6.83
N ILE A 124 0.70 -9.87 -6.82
CA ILE A 124 0.33 -11.18 -6.29
C ILE A 124 0.67 -12.18 -7.40
N VAL A 125 1.86 -12.76 -7.30
CA VAL A 125 2.20 -13.96 -8.09
C VAL A 125 1.44 -15.12 -7.47
N GLU A 126 0.61 -15.78 -8.26
CA GLU A 126 0.05 -17.08 -7.86
C GLU A 126 1.19 -18.08 -7.87
N TRP A 127 1.55 -18.59 -6.69
CA TRP A 127 2.55 -19.64 -6.59
C TRP A 127 1.92 -20.93 -7.07
N THR A 128 2.27 -21.35 -8.29
CA THR A 128 1.90 -22.67 -8.81
C THR A 128 2.74 -23.72 -8.09
N ASN A 129 2.19 -24.31 -7.02
CA ASN A 129 2.83 -25.44 -6.37
C ASN A 129 2.42 -26.73 -7.10
N THR A 130 3.37 -27.34 -7.83
CA THR A 130 3.14 -28.61 -8.55
C THR A 130 3.39 -29.85 -7.69
N PHE A 131 3.73 -29.68 -6.41
CA PHE A 131 4.10 -30.77 -5.48
C PHE A 131 3.07 -31.02 -4.38
N ASP A 132 1.95 -30.29 -4.37
CA ASP A 132 0.79 -30.60 -3.54
C ASP A 132 -0.31 -31.20 -4.42
N SER A 133 -1.03 -32.18 -3.87
CA SER A 133 -1.96 -33.05 -4.61
C SER A 133 -3.25 -32.34 -5.07
N ASP A 134 -3.32 -31.02 -4.93
CA ASP A 134 -4.45 -30.15 -5.32
C ASP A 134 -4.14 -29.24 -6.52
N SER A 135 -3.00 -29.43 -7.20
CA SER A 135 -2.68 -28.74 -8.46
C SER A 135 -3.76 -28.97 -9.53
N VAL A 136 -4.65 -27.99 -9.73
CA VAL A 136 -5.58 -27.96 -10.87
C VAL A 136 -4.75 -27.77 -12.14
N ALA A 137 -4.68 -28.81 -12.97
CA ALA A 137 -4.12 -28.71 -14.31
C ALA A 137 -4.94 -27.67 -15.09
N ILE A 138 -4.35 -26.50 -15.35
CA ILE A 138 -4.90 -25.57 -16.33
C ILE A 138 -4.73 -26.26 -17.69
N LEU A 139 -5.77 -26.95 -18.13
CA LEU A 139 -5.87 -27.41 -19.50
C LEU A 139 -5.91 -26.16 -20.38
N ASN A 140 -4.80 -25.88 -21.05
CA ASN A 140 -4.73 -24.90 -22.12
C ASN A 140 -5.72 -25.30 -23.22
N LEU A 141 -6.97 -24.81 -23.11
CA LEU A 141 -8.02 -24.90 -24.12
C LEU A 141 -7.76 -23.89 -25.24
N ASN A 142 -6.55 -23.91 -25.79
CA ASN A 142 -6.17 -23.12 -26.95
C ASN A 142 -5.18 -23.88 -27.84
N GLU A 143 -5.53 -25.13 -28.17
CA GLU A 143 -4.90 -25.83 -29.29
C GLU A 143 -5.96 -26.34 -30.28
N SER A 144 -5.90 -25.77 -31.48
CA SER A 144 -6.47 -26.26 -32.75
C SER A 144 -7.98 -26.10 -33.01
N VAL A 145 -8.41 -24.88 -33.34
CA VAL A 145 -9.35 -24.75 -34.47
C VAL A 145 -8.52 -25.04 -35.73
N MET A 146 -8.41 -26.31 -36.10
CA MET A 146 -7.84 -26.73 -37.37
C MET A 146 -8.86 -26.53 -38.49
N ASP A 147 -8.37 -25.88 -39.54
CA ASP A 147 -8.74 -25.94 -40.95
C ASP A 147 -10.22 -25.98 -41.33
N ASN A 148 -10.67 -24.87 -41.91
CA ASN A 148 -11.50 -24.87 -43.12
C ASN A 148 -11.40 -23.47 -43.74
N THR A 149 -10.52 -23.27 -44.73
CA THR A 149 -10.75 -22.43 -45.94
C THR A 149 -9.45 -22.34 -46.74
N THR A 150 -9.39 -23.04 -47.88
CA THR A 150 -8.92 -22.55 -49.20
C THR A 150 -8.47 -23.73 -50.06
N LEU A 151 -9.29 -24.14 -51.02
CA LEU A 151 -8.83 -24.39 -52.40
C LEU A 151 -10.07 -24.53 -53.31
N GLY A 152 -10.37 -23.45 -54.02
CA GLY A 152 -11.25 -23.45 -55.19
C GLY A 152 -10.50 -22.77 -56.32
N GLN A 153 -9.95 -23.59 -57.23
CA GLN A 153 -9.77 -23.23 -58.63
C GLN A 153 -10.80 -24.02 -59.43
#